data_AF-A0A372QLZ4-F1
#
_entry.id   AF-A0A372QLZ4-F1
#
_cell.length_a   1.000
_cell.length_b   1.000
_cell.length_c   1.000
_cell.angle_alpha   90.00
_cell.angle_beta   90.00
_cell.angle_gamma   90.00
#
_symmetry.space_group_name_H-M   'P 1'
#
loop_
_entity.id
_entity.type
_entity.pdbx_description
1 polymer ?
#
loop_
_entity_poly.entity_id
_entity_poly.type
_entity_poly.pdbx_seq_one_letter_code
_entity_poly.pdbx_strand_id
1 'polypeptide(L)'
;MLSDQKITEQQKSRAIKGLEAIHKHGILHNDIWEENILINDKGALYLIDFGMASREDTKKKRKLFEEEQLKLSQLLDGYIV
;
A
#
# COMPACT_ATOMS: atom_id res chain seq x y z
N MET A 1 -8.25 12.29 0.12
CA MET A 1 -7.59 10.98 0.33
C MET A 1 -7.80 10.13 -0.92
N LEU A 2 -7.38 8.86 -0.97
CA LEU A 2 -7.73 7.97 -2.09
C LEU A 2 -9.26 7.83 -2.25
N SER A 3 -10.00 7.87 -1.13
CA SER A 3 -11.48 7.83 -1.08
C SER A 3 -12.17 8.78 -2.07
N ASP A 4 -11.52 9.89 -2.42
CA ASP A 4 -12.13 10.98 -3.20
C ASP A 4 -11.69 10.99 -4.68
N GLN A 5 -10.85 10.03 -5.10
CA GLN A 5 -10.20 10.07 -6.42
C GLN A 5 -10.21 8.72 -7.13
N LYS A 6 -10.22 8.78 -8.47
CA LYS A 6 -9.96 7.62 -9.33
C LYS A 6 -8.49 7.57 -9.73
N ILE A 7 -7.97 6.37 -9.95
CA ILE A 7 -6.56 6.13 -10.26
C ILE A 7 -6.43 5.30 -11.54
N THR A 8 -5.24 5.32 -12.13
CA THR A 8 -4.85 4.53 -13.28
C THR A 8 -4.13 3.25 -12.87
N GLU A 9 -4.04 2.27 -13.76
CA GLU A 9 -3.19 1.07 -13.58
C GLU A 9 -1.73 1.42 -13.29
N GLN A 10 -1.22 2.49 -13.90
CA GLN A 10 0.15 2.96 -13.64
C GLN A 10 0.31 3.44 -12.19
N GLN A 11 -0.68 4.14 -11.65
CA GLN A 11 -0.67 4.59 -10.26
C GLN A 11 -0.76 3.41 -9.30
N LYS A 12 -1.64 2.45 -9.56
CA LYS A 12 -1.69 1.20 -8.79
C LYS A 12 -0.34 0.49 -8.75
N SER A 13 0.31 0.32 -9.91
CA SER A 13 1.63 -0.30 -9.99
C SER A 13 2.69 0.43 -9.14
N ARG A 14 2.63 1.77 -9.09
CA ARG A 14 3.53 2.59 -8.25
C ARG A 14 3.25 2.41 -6.76
N ALA A 15 1.99 2.35 -6.34
CA ALA A 15 1.62 2.12 -4.95
C ALA A 15 2.10 0.74 -4.46
N ILE A 16 1.89 -0.30 -5.27
CA ILE A 16 2.38 -1.66 -4.98
C ILE A 16 3.91 -1.65 -4.81
N LYS A 17 4.65 -1.00 -5.70
CA LYS A 17 6.11 -0.85 -5.57
C LYS A 17 6.54 -0.09 -4.32
N GLY A 18 5.74 0.89 -3.89
CA GLY A 18 5.94 1.60 -2.63
C GLY A 18 5.83 0.67 -1.43
N LEU A 19 4.77 -0.16 -1.39
CA LEU A 19 4.59 -1.15 -0.34
C LEU A 19 5.70 -2.23 -0.36
N GLU A 20 6.11 -2.70 -1.54
CA GLU A 20 7.26 -3.62 -1.66
C GLU A 20 8.55 -3.04 -1.07
N ALA A 21 8.78 -1.73 -1.25
CA ALA A 21 9.94 -1.06 -0.68
C ALA A 21 9.88 -1.04 0.85
N ILE A 22 8.70 -0.80 1.44
CA ILE A 22 8.47 -0.90 2.88
C ILE A 22 8.73 -2.34 3.37
N HIS A 23 8.17 -3.33 2.67
CA HIS A 23 8.30 -4.76 2.99
C HIS A 23 9.74 -5.25 2.93
N LYS A 24 10.55 -4.77 1.98
CA LYS A 24 11.99 -5.09 1.88
C LYS A 24 12.77 -4.69 3.13
N HIS A 25 12.30 -3.71 3.89
CA HIS A 25 12.88 -3.30 5.17
C HIS A 25 12.33 -4.10 6.37
N GLY A 26 11.53 -5.14 6.11
CA GLY A 26 10.88 -5.97 7.13
C GLY A 26 9.76 -5.24 7.86
N ILE A 27 9.13 -4.25 7.24
CA ILE A 27 8.05 -3.47 7.85
C ILE A 27 6.71 -3.91 7.24
N LEU A 28 5.75 -4.29 8.08
CA LEU A 28 4.33 -4.38 7.72
C LEU A 28 3.66 -3.06 8.11
N HIS A 29 2.77 -2.54 7.27
CA HIS A 29 2.02 -1.32 7.60
C HIS A 29 0.90 -1.60 8.60
N ASN A 30 0.26 -2.76 8.49
CA ASN A 30 -0.92 -3.29 9.18
C ASN A 30 -2.22 -2.48 9.05
N ASP A 31 -2.14 -1.23 8.60
CA ASP A 31 -3.30 -0.33 8.47
C ASP A 31 -3.52 0.15 7.03
N ILE A 32 -3.75 -0.80 6.12
CA ILE A 32 -4.07 -0.53 4.70
C ILE A 32 -5.57 -0.29 4.52
N TRP A 33 -5.92 0.95 4.15
CA TRP A 33 -7.25 1.47 3.81
C TRP A 33 -7.11 2.82 3.09
N GLU A 34 -8.17 3.31 2.46
CA GLU A 34 -8.15 4.46 1.54
C GLU A 34 -7.77 5.80 2.20
N GLU A 35 -8.05 5.96 3.50
CA GLU A 35 -7.69 7.13 4.30
C GLU A 35 -6.18 7.24 4.53
N ASN A 36 -5.48 6.10 4.57
CA ASN A 36 -4.03 6.03 4.71
C ASN A 36 -3.28 6.04 3.37
N ILE A 37 -3.98 6.35 2.27
CA ILE A 37 -3.38 6.49 0.95
C ILE A 37 -3.62 7.91 0.45
N LEU A 38 -2.54 8.70 0.37
CA LEU A 38 -2.56 10.02 -0.23
C LEU A 38 -2.26 9.95 -1.73
N ILE A 39 -2.86 10.85 -2.47
CA ILE A 39 -2.54 11.12 -3.87
C ILE A 39 -2.20 12.60 -4.01
N ASN A 40 -1.05 12.91 -4.61
CA ASN A 40 -0.68 14.30 -4.88
C ASN A 40 -1.19 14.79 -6.25
N ASP A 41 -0.97 16.07 -6.51
CA ASP A 41 -1.29 16.76 -7.77
C ASP A 41 -0.63 16.14 -9.02
N LYS A 42 0.49 15.43 -8.82
CA LYS A 42 1.21 14.68 -9.88
C LYS A 42 0.72 13.24 -10.01
N GLY A 43 -0.32 12.85 -9.27
CA GLY A 43 -0.87 11.50 -9.27
C GLY A 43 0.02 10.45 -8.60
N ALA A 44 1.02 10.85 -7.81
CA ALA A 44 1.83 9.91 -7.02
C ALA A 44 1.08 9.51 -5.74
N LEU A 45 1.08 8.20 -5.45
CA LEU A 45 0.45 7.63 -4.27
C LEU A 45 1.46 7.46 -3.13
N TYR A 46 1.04 7.77 -1.91
CA TYR A 46 1.84 7.67 -0.69
C TYR A 46 1.07 6.91 0.39
N LEU A 47 1.72 5.93 1.00
CA LEU A 47 1.25 5.26 2.21
C LEU A 47 1.63 6.12 3.41
N ILE A 48 0.65 6.42 4.27
CA ILE A 48 0.82 7.23 5.47
C ILE A 48 0.29 6.50 6.70
N ASP A 49 0.64 7.03 7.87
CA ASP A 49 0.26 6.51 9.19
C ASP A 49 0.78 5.10 9.52
N PHE A 50 2.02 5.07 10.00
CA PHE A 50 2.68 3.86 10.47
C PHE A 50 2.41 3.58 11.96
N GLY A 51 1.35 4.15 12.56
CA GLY A 51 1.03 3.97 13.98
C GLY A 51 0.80 2.50 14.37
N MET A 52 0.33 1.68 13.42
CA MET A 52 0.11 0.23 13.60
C MET A 52 1.22 -0.64 12.98
N ALA A 53 2.26 -0.03 12.42
CA ALA A 53 3.28 -0.76 11.70
C ALA A 53 4.11 -1.66 12.63
N SER A 54 4.54 -2.81 12.12
CA SER A 54 5.38 -3.76 12.86
C SER A 54 6.60 -4.16 12.05
N ARG A 55 7.66 -4.58 12.76
CA ARG A 55 8.88 -5.13 12.15
C ARG A 55 8.89 -6.64 12.26
N GLU A 56 8.98 -7.31 11.12
CA GLU A 56 8.95 -8.76 11.00
C GLU A 56 10.09 -9.28 10.12
N ASP A 57 10.48 -10.54 10.35
CA ASP A 57 11.43 -11.24 9.49
C ASP A 57 10.73 -11.64 8.18
N THR A 58 11.17 -11.05 7.06
CA THR A 58 10.60 -11.25 5.72
C THR A 58 10.62 -12.69 5.25
N LYS A 59 11.55 -13.53 5.74
CA LYS A 59 11.64 -14.95 5.39
C LYS A 59 10.68 -15.78 6.23
N LYS A 60 10.61 -15.51 7.54
CA LYS A 60 9.75 -16.27 8.46
C LYS A 60 8.27 -15.91 8.33
N LYS A 61 7.98 -14.65 8.03
CA LYS A 61 6.63 -14.09 7.98
C LYS A 61 6.19 -13.72 6.57
N ARG A 62 6.81 -14.31 5.54
CA ARG A 62 6.53 -14.04 4.11
C ARG A 62 5.02 -13.96 3.78
N LYS A 63 4.23 -14.88 4.36
CA LYS A 63 2.78 -14.93 4.17
C LYS A 63 2.08 -13.62 4.57
N LEU A 64 2.49 -12.97 5.67
CA LEU A 64 1.90 -11.72 6.13
C LEU A 64 2.16 -10.57 5.15
N PHE A 65 3.37 -10.51 4.58
CA PHE A 65 3.71 -9.52 3.56
C PHE A 65 2.93 -9.75 2.27
N GLU A 66 2.75 -11.00 1.85
CA GLU A 66 1.93 -11.35 0.67
C GLU A 66 0.44 -11.01 0.90
N GLU A 67 -0.09 -11.27 2.10
CA GLU A 67 -1.47 -10.93 2.48
C GLU A 67 -1.69 -9.40 2.49
N GLU A 68 -0.75 -8.62 3.02
CA GLU A 68 -0.83 -7.16 3.03
C GLU A 68 -0.74 -6.57 1.62
N GLN A 69 0.14 -7.11 0.77
CA GLN A 69 0.24 -6.72 -0.64
C GLN A 69 -1.06 -7.03 -1.40
N LEU A 70 -1.68 -8.18 -1.15
CA LEU A 70 -2.97 -8.53 -1.74
C LEU A 70 -4.06 -7.57 -1.26
N LYS A 71 -4.09 -7.23 0.03
CA LYS A 71 -5.03 -6.25 0.59
C LYS A 71 -4.92 -4.90 -0.10
N LEU A 72 -3.70 -4.38 -0.30
CA LEU A 72 -3.49 -3.13 -1.04
C LEU A 72 -3.96 -3.25 -2.50
N SER A 73 -3.61 -4.34 -3.19
CA SER A 73 -4.03 -4.53 -4.59
C SER A 73 -5.55 -4.53 -4.73
N GLN A 74 -6.25 -5.30 -3.90
CA GLN A 74 -7.71 -5.42 -3.91
C GLN A 74 -8.40 -4.09 -3.57
N LEU A 75 -7.85 -3.33 -2.63
CA LEU A 75 -8.34 -2.00 -2.31
C LEU A 75 -8.26 -1.09 -3.55
N LEU A 76 -7.09 -1.04 -4.21
CA LEU A 76 -6.86 -0.17 -5.36
C LEU A 76 -7.73 -0.55 -6.58
N ASP A 77 -8.12 -1.82 -6.72
CA ASP A 77 -9.03 -2.27 -7.78
C ASP A 77 -10.38 -1.54 -7.76
N GLY A 78 -10.87 -1.12 -6.58
CA GLY A 78 -12.11 -0.33 -6.47
C GLY A 78 -12.01 1.12 -7.00
N TYR A 79 -10.79 1.60 -7.22
CA TYR A 79 -10.51 2.99 -7.59
C TYR A 79 -9.97 3.13 -9.01
N ILE A 80 -9.70 2.02 -9.72
CA ILE A 80 -9.23 2.05 -11.10
C ILE A 80 -10.35 2.51 -12.06
N VAL A 81 -9.96 3.32 -13.06
CA VAL A 81 -10.78 3.70 -14.23
C VAL A 81 -10.13 3.31 -15.54
#